data_AF-T1A229-F1
#
_entry.id   AF-T1A229-F1
#
_cell.length_a   1.000
_cell.length_b   1.000
_cell.length_c   1.000
_cell.angle_alpha   90.00
_cell.angle_beta   90.00
_cell.angle_gamma   90.00
#
_symmetry.space_group_name_H-M   'P 1'
#
loop_
_entity.id
_entity.type
_entity.pdbx_description
1 polymer ?
#
loop_
_entity_poly.entity_id
_entity_poly.type
_entity_poly.pdbx_seq_one_letter_code
_entity_poly.pdbx_strand_id
1 'polypeptide(L)'
;MKSYLWADKEDWLNRVSSEITDIMLSYLPYKDRGEYYEGLTDYMNKGGHFTRPKLFLLTARALDVPLNRDLMLLAATIEMSEEAILKYDDIQDHSVKRRGMESTNYKYGDEKAILFASVLHDKNRQMFEDYLTSLDDKATRYRLKDKYDEIADATAYGQYLELNFIKTVHNFSTIEEMMRNEGRRDFDLYYDIVKGKTCAYSTWGPMQMAAIIADKDDELLDIIKEVGELAGIAFQINDDLEDILNFRKDKERDGDLKEGKYTLIMAYAYKNASDDEKKFIDMVYAKNKEQKTEAEIKKLKKIIYRTGAITYALDIRDSYMKRTIAEIDRYSNMLPSNKFAIALAELITGLLSREGVDMRTIALGRSEGGSAFTDLYSMIKPVLFKADPEKINSAAETYLRMSRSFPELLRPFVAKSIDYESLHSDVFGTIAKTPVGLAAGFDKNARLIIPTYNLGFGFSEVGSVTPMPQLGNGKPRLFRYPNYRSIQNMMGFNNCGEKEFARNLSKDMPFPI
;
A
#
# COMPACT_ATOMS: atom_id res chain seq x y z
N MET A 1 17.37 -15.18 18.51
CA MET A 1 16.60 -14.62 17.39
C MET A 1 17.47 -14.40 16.13
N LYS A 2 18.37 -15.33 15.79
CA LYS A 2 19.29 -15.26 14.61
C LYS A 2 19.19 -16.48 13.68
N SER A 3 18.28 -17.43 13.94
CA SER A 3 18.20 -18.72 13.24
C SER A 3 17.23 -18.78 12.05
N TYR A 4 16.66 -17.64 11.63
CA TYR A 4 15.64 -17.59 10.56
C TYR A 4 16.01 -16.71 9.36
N LEU A 5 17.23 -16.16 9.31
CA LEU A 5 17.69 -15.49 8.10
C LEU A 5 17.91 -16.54 7.01
N TRP A 6 16.96 -16.64 6.09
CA TRP A 6 17.11 -17.42 4.87
C TRP A 6 18.12 -16.71 3.97
N ALA A 7 19.40 -17.03 4.15
CA ALA A 7 20.52 -16.37 3.48
C ALA A 7 20.35 -16.31 1.95
N ASP A 8 19.88 -17.41 1.36
CA ASP A 8 19.74 -17.54 -0.10
C ASP A 8 18.28 -17.34 -0.56
N LYS A 9 17.50 -16.52 0.16
CA LYS A 9 16.09 -16.23 -0.18
C LYS A 9 15.96 -15.63 -1.58
N GLU A 10 16.71 -14.57 -1.85
CA GLU A 10 16.65 -13.86 -3.12
C GLU A 10 17.11 -14.75 -4.28
N ASP A 11 18.15 -15.55 -4.09
CA ASP A 11 18.61 -16.52 -5.09
C ASP A 11 17.53 -17.56 -5.40
N TRP A 12 16.81 -18.05 -4.38
CA TRP A 12 15.69 -18.96 -4.59
C TRP A 12 14.54 -18.29 -5.34
N LEU A 13 14.17 -17.05 -4.96
CA LEU A 13 13.11 -16.29 -5.62
C LEU A 13 13.44 -15.99 -7.09
N ASN A 14 14.70 -15.68 -7.38
CA ASN A 14 15.17 -15.44 -8.75
C ASN A 14 15.18 -16.74 -9.56
N ARG A 15 15.65 -17.85 -8.98
CA ARG A 15 15.67 -19.16 -9.63
C ARG A 15 14.27 -19.62 -10.02
N VAL A 16 13.28 -19.54 -9.12
CA VAL A 16 11.91 -19.94 -9.45
C VAL A 16 11.28 -19.03 -10.52
N SER A 17 11.60 -17.74 -10.53
CA SER A 17 11.10 -16.80 -11.56
C SER A 17 11.64 -17.18 -12.96
N SER A 18 12.93 -17.55 -13.04
CA SER A 18 13.54 -18.03 -14.29
C SER A 18 12.90 -19.35 -14.76
N GLU A 19 12.75 -20.32 -13.86
CA GLU A 19 12.18 -21.63 -14.18
C GLU A 19 10.71 -21.53 -14.60
N ILE A 20 9.92 -20.65 -13.97
CA ILE A 20 8.55 -20.32 -14.39
C ILE A 20 8.55 -19.80 -15.84
N THR A 21 9.46 -18.88 -16.17
CA THR A 21 9.57 -18.33 -17.53
C THR A 21 9.89 -19.43 -18.54
N ASP A 22 10.85 -20.31 -18.23
CA ASP A 22 11.21 -21.43 -19.10
C ASP A 22 10.03 -22.39 -19.33
N ILE A 23 9.25 -22.67 -18.29
CA ILE A 23 8.03 -23.48 -18.40
C ILE A 23 6.99 -22.79 -19.29
N MET A 24 6.70 -21.50 -19.09
CA MET A 24 5.78 -20.75 -19.95
C MET A 24 6.20 -20.81 -21.42
N LEU A 25 7.48 -20.53 -21.70
CA LEU A 25 8.04 -20.57 -23.05
C LEU A 25 7.99 -21.98 -23.67
N SER A 26 8.01 -23.04 -22.86
CA SER A 26 7.88 -24.41 -23.35
C SER A 26 6.50 -24.73 -23.94
N TYR A 27 5.44 -24.04 -23.47
CA TYR A 27 4.06 -24.21 -23.93
C TYR A 27 3.68 -23.37 -25.15
N LEU A 28 4.48 -22.35 -25.49
CA LEU A 28 4.19 -21.45 -26.59
C LEU A 28 4.44 -22.12 -27.96
N PRO A 29 3.51 -21.99 -28.91
CA PRO A 29 3.62 -22.61 -30.23
C PRO A 29 4.48 -21.76 -31.18
N TYR A 30 4.81 -22.32 -32.35
CA TYR A 30 5.33 -21.56 -33.50
C TYR A 30 6.59 -20.72 -33.21
N LYS A 31 7.56 -21.28 -32.47
CA LYS A 31 8.80 -20.61 -32.04
C LYS A 31 9.66 -20.05 -33.17
N ASP A 32 9.49 -20.59 -34.38
CA ASP A 32 10.16 -20.19 -35.61
C ASP A 32 9.49 -18.99 -36.32
N ARG A 33 8.33 -18.54 -35.85
CA ARG A 33 7.52 -17.50 -36.51
C ARG A 33 7.77 -16.12 -35.89
N GLY A 34 8.88 -15.50 -36.28
CA GLY A 34 9.37 -14.15 -35.88
C GLY A 34 8.35 -13.25 -35.15
N GLU A 35 7.65 -12.38 -35.88
CA GLU A 35 6.75 -11.37 -35.29
C GLU A 35 5.66 -12.00 -34.40
N TYR A 36 5.11 -13.15 -34.80
CA TYR A 36 4.04 -13.81 -34.04
C TYR A 36 4.54 -14.30 -32.68
N TYR A 37 5.69 -14.97 -32.64
CA TYR A 37 6.27 -15.46 -31.39
C TYR A 37 6.83 -14.32 -30.53
N GLU A 38 7.38 -13.27 -31.15
CA GLU A 38 7.77 -12.05 -30.45
C GLU A 38 6.56 -11.39 -29.78
N GLY A 39 5.41 -11.31 -30.46
CA GLY A 39 4.17 -10.77 -29.91
C GLY A 39 3.63 -11.57 -28.71
N LEU A 40 3.74 -12.90 -28.74
CA LEU A 40 3.38 -13.78 -27.62
C LEU A 40 4.31 -13.55 -26.41
N THR A 41 5.62 -13.49 -26.65
CA THR A 41 6.65 -13.38 -25.60
C THR A 41 6.96 -11.95 -25.16
N ASP A 42 6.32 -10.95 -25.76
CA ASP A 42 6.66 -9.54 -25.58
C ASP A 42 6.67 -9.09 -24.11
N TYR A 43 5.70 -9.50 -23.29
CA TYR A 43 5.65 -9.10 -21.88
C TYR A 43 6.58 -9.95 -21.01
N MET A 44 6.68 -11.25 -21.27
CA MET A 44 7.65 -12.16 -20.62
C MET A 44 9.08 -11.62 -20.76
N ASN A 45 9.45 -11.12 -21.94
CA ASN A 45 10.77 -10.56 -22.22
C ASN A 45 11.04 -9.22 -21.52
N LYS A 46 9.99 -8.50 -21.10
CA LYS A 46 10.10 -7.24 -20.34
C LYS A 46 10.39 -7.48 -18.87
N GLY A 47 10.46 -8.74 -18.44
CA GLY A 47 10.61 -9.15 -17.05
C GLY A 47 9.31 -8.96 -16.26
N GLY A 48 9.32 -9.32 -14.99
CA GLY A 48 8.16 -9.23 -14.11
C GLY A 48 8.59 -9.36 -12.66
N HIS A 49 7.71 -8.98 -11.73
CA HIS A 49 8.00 -9.18 -10.30
C HIS A 49 7.69 -10.61 -9.85
N PHE A 50 6.89 -11.37 -10.62
CA PHE A 50 6.43 -12.73 -10.31
C PHE A 50 5.79 -12.83 -8.92
N THR A 51 5.11 -11.78 -8.49
CA THR A 51 4.53 -11.68 -7.14
C THR A 51 3.51 -12.79 -6.89
N ARG A 52 2.64 -13.08 -7.87
CA ARG A 52 1.54 -14.04 -7.73
C ARG A 52 2.05 -15.48 -7.65
N PRO A 53 2.96 -15.93 -8.55
CA PRO A 53 3.61 -17.22 -8.38
C PRO A 53 4.43 -17.33 -7.10
N LYS A 54 5.09 -16.25 -6.65
CA LYS A 54 5.83 -16.24 -5.38
C LYS A 54 4.90 -16.41 -4.18
N LEU A 55 3.75 -15.75 -4.14
CA LEU A 55 2.73 -15.96 -3.11
C LEU A 55 2.24 -17.42 -3.09
N PHE A 56 1.94 -17.98 -4.26
CA PHE A 56 1.56 -19.39 -4.39
C PHE A 56 2.66 -20.34 -3.89
N LEU A 57 3.88 -20.22 -4.41
CA LEU A 57 4.98 -21.13 -4.07
C LEU A 57 5.38 -21.00 -2.59
N LEU A 58 5.47 -19.78 -2.05
CA LEU A 58 5.78 -19.59 -0.63
C LEU A 58 4.68 -20.17 0.26
N THR A 59 3.40 -20.03 -0.11
CA THR A 59 2.29 -20.66 0.61
C THR A 59 2.37 -22.19 0.56
N ALA A 60 2.57 -22.77 -0.62
CA ALA A 60 2.70 -24.21 -0.80
C ALA A 60 3.89 -24.77 0.02
N ARG A 61 5.05 -24.10 -0.05
CA ARG A 61 6.24 -24.49 0.71
C ARG A 61 6.11 -24.27 2.21
N ALA A 62 5.36 -23.25 2.64
CA ALA A 62 5.03 -23.04 4.05
C ALA A 62 4.16 -24.18 4.59
N LEU A 63 3.26 -24.72 3.77
CA LEU A 63 2.41 -25.87 4.07
C LEU A 63 3.06 -27.23 3.75
N ASP A 64 4.39 -27.26 3.63
CA ASP A 64 5.21 -28.45 3.38
C ASP A 64 4.96 -29.19 2.05
N VAL A 65 4.22 -28.61 1.10
CA VAL A 65 4.03 -29.16 -0.25
C VAL A 65 5.36 -29.18 -1.00
N PRO A 66 5.89 -30.32 -1.47
CA PRO A 66 7.21 -30.41 -2.06
C PRO A 66 7.35 -29.58 -3.35
N LEU A 67 8.50 -28.93 -3.51
CA LEU A 67 8.82 -28.27 -4.78
C LEU A 67 9.15 -29.34 -5.83
N ASN A 68 8.28 -29.53 -6.80
CA ASN A 68 8.48 -30.44 -7.93
C ASN A 68 8.06 -29.76 -9.24
N ARG A 69 8.22 -30.47 -10.36
CA ARG A 69 7.89 -29.95 -11.69
C ARG A 69 6.40 -29.57 -11.81
N ASP A 70 5.50 -30.33 -11.22
CA ASP A 70 4.06 -30.07 -11.30
C ASP A 70 3.67 -28.81 -10.54
N LEU A 71 4.22 -28.59 -9.34
CA LEU A 71 4.01 -27.36 -8.58
C LEU A 71 4.55 -26.15 -9.35
N MET A 72 5.71 -26.29 -10.01
CA MET A 72 6.26 -25.24 -10.86
C MET A 72 5.41 -24.99 -12.12
N LEU A 73 4.77 -26.03 -12.69
CA LEU A 73 3.82 -25.88 -13.78
C LEU A 73 2.60 -25.05 -13.38
N LEU A 74 2.05 -25.28 -12.18
CA LEU A 74 0.92 -24.47 -11.70
C LEU A 74 1.35 -23.03 -11.37
N ALA A 75 2.55 -22.83 -10.82
CA ALA A 75 3.10 -21.48 -10.63
C ALA A 75 3.27 -20.74 -11.97
N ALA A 76 3.74 -21.43 -13.01
CA ALA A 76 3.85 -20.88 -14.36
C ALA A 76 2.49 -20.65 -15.03
N THR A 77 1.50 -21.48 -14.70
CA THR A 77 0.10 -21.27 -15.09
C THR A 77 -0.39 -19.94 -14.53
N ILE A 78 -0.20 -19.69 -13.22
CA ILE A 78 -0.59 -18.43 -12.58
C ILE A 78 0.07 -17.22 -13.28
N GLU A 79 1.37 -17.27 -13.60
CA GLU A 79 2.03 -16.17 -14.33
C GLU A 79 1.50 -16.01 -15.77
N MET A 80 1.26 -17.11 -16.49
CA MET A 80 0.69 -17.08 -17.85
C MET A 80 -0.66 -16.36 -17.88
N SER A 81 -1.47 -16.50 -16.83
CA SER A 81 -2.74 -15.77 -16.72
C SER A 81 -2.53 -14.26 -16.64
N GLU A 82 -1.52 -13.80 -15.88
CA GLU A 82 -1.18 -12.37 -15.78
C GLU A 82 -0.73 -11.82 -17.13
N GLU A 83 0.14 -12.54 -17.84
CA GLU A 83 0.64 -12.13 -19.16
C GLU A 83 -0.49 -11.97 -20.19
N ALA A 84 -1.52 -12.82 -20.14
CA ALA A 84 -2.72 -12.68 -20.96
C ALA A 84 -3.59 -11.48 -20.52
N ILE A 85 -3.89 -11.38 -19.22
CA ILE A 85 -4.74 -10.32 -18.65
C ILE A 85 -4.15 -8.94 -18.93
N LEU A 86 -2.84 -8.75 -18.73
CA LEU A 86 -2.17 -7.47 -18.96
C LEU A 86 -2.30 -7.01 -20.42
N LYS A 87 -2.25 -7.92 -21.39
CA LYS A 87 -2.44 -7.57 -22.80
C LYS A 87 -3.87 -7.10 -23.06
N TYR A 88 -4.87 -7.81 -22.53
CA TYR A 88 -6.27 -7.37 -22.64
C TYR A 88 -6.50 -6.01 -21.96
N ASP A 89 -5.95 -5.82 -20.76
CA ASP A 89 -6.04 -4.58 -20.00
C ASP A 89 -5.40 -3.41 -20.78
N ASP A 90 -4.22 -3.61 -21.37
CA ASP A 90 -3.55 -2.57 -22.17
C ASP A 90 -4.32 -2.17 -23.44
N ILE A 91 -5.03 -3.12 -24.07
CA ILE A 91 -5.94 -2.83 -25.19
C ILE A 91 -7.13 -1.99 -24.72
N GLN A 92 -7.77 -2.41 -23.62
CA GLN A 92 -8.96 -1.77 -23.07
C GLN A 92 -8.70 -0.35 -22.58
N ASP A 93 -7.50 -0.12 -22.00
CA ASP A 93 -7.03 1.16 -21.49
C ASP A 93 -6.35 2.04 -22.56
N HIS A 94 -6.15 1.53 -23.79
CA HIS A 94 -5.33 2.16 -24.83
C HIS A 94 -3.95 2.58 -24.29
N SER A 95 -3.34 1.70 -23.50
CA SER A 95 -2.06 1.96 -22.84
C SER A 95 -0.94 2.04 -23.86
N VAL A 96 -0.05 3.03 -23.71
CA VAL A 96 1.15 3.22 -24.55
C VAL A 96 2.37 2.51 -23.95
N LYS A 97 2.41 2.35 -22.63
CA LYS A 97 3.56 1.78 -21.90
C LYS A 97 3.18 0.66 -20.96
N ARG A 98 4.05 -0.35 -20.89
CA ARG A 98 4.01 -1.44 -19.91
C ARG A 98 5.44 -1.77 -19.46
N ARG A 99 5.66 -1.87 -18.14
CA ARG A 99 6.97 -2.17 -17.53
C ARG A 99 8.09 -1.22 -18.03
N GLY A 100 7.75 0.06 -18.21
CA GLY A 100 8.66 1.10 -18.71
C GLY A 100 8.95 1.09 -20.22
N MET A 101 8.47 0.08 -20.95
CA MET A 101 8.61 -0.08 -22.40
C MET A 101 7.26 0.10 -23.11
N GLU A 102 7.25 0.11 -24.45
CA GLU A 102 6.00 0.16 -25.22
C GLU A 102 5.10 -1.04 -24.87
N SER A 103 3.78 -0.85 -24.80
CA SER A 103 2.82 -1.95 -24.63
C SER A 103 2.73 -2.82 -25.90
N THR A 104 2.22 -4.05 -25.79
CA THR A 104 2.07 -4.97 -26.94
C THR A 104 1.14 -4.38 -27.98
N ASN A 105 0.03 -3.78 -27.56
CA ASN A 105 -0.96 -3.22 -28.47
C ASN A 105 -0.45 -1.96 -29.17
N TYR A 106 0.32 -1.10 -28.48
CA TYR A 106 0.98 0.04 -29.13
C TYR A 106 2.02 -0.41 -30.17
N LYS A 107 2.76 -1.49 -29.89
CA LYS A 107 3.80 -2.01 -30.78
C LYS A 107 3.26 -2.76 -31.99
N TYR A 108 2.22 -3.56 -31.81
CA TYR A 108 1.74 -4.51 -32.84
C TYR A 108 0.32 -4.21 -33.37
N GLY A 109 -0.40 -3.26 -32.79
CA GLY A 109 -1.82 -2.99 -33.04
C GLY A 109 -2.75 -3.82 -32.14
N ASP A 110 -3.93 -3.26 -31.86
CA ASP A 110 -4.93 -3.88 -30.97
C ASP A 110 -5.38 -5.25 -31.50
N GLU A 111 -5.58 -5.39 -32.82
CA GLU A 111 -6.07 -6.63 -33.44
C GLU A 111 -5.10 -7.81 -33.22
N LYS A 112 -3.80 -7.56 -33.39
CA LYS A 112 -2.77 -8.58 -33.13
C LYS A 112 -2.62 -8.85 -31.64
N ALA A 113 -2.66 -7.80 -30.81
CA ALA A 113 -2.54 -7.95 -29.36
C ALA A 113 -3.67 -8.80 -28.78
N ILE A 114 -4.91 -8.66 -29.28
CA ILE A 114 -6.04 -9.52 -28.91
C ILE A 114 -5.72 -10.98 -29.22
N LEU A 115 -5.21 -11.28 -30.42
CA LEU A 115 -4.85 -12.65 -30.81
C LEU A 115 -3.74 -13.23 -29.93
N PHE A 116 -2.72 -12.42 -29.60
CA PHE A 116 -1.66 -12.86 -28.70
C PHE A 116 -2.21 -13.18 -27.31
N ALA A 117 -3.05 -12.31 -26.74
CA ALA A 117 -3.68 -12.50 -25.45
C ALA A 117 -4.54 -13.78 -25.40
N SER A 118 -5.35 -14.02 -26.45
CA SER A 118 -6.20 -15.21 -26.56
C SER A 118 -5.39 -16.51 -26.58
N VAL A 119 -4.26 -16.52 -27.30
CA VAL A 119 -3.37 -17.70 -27.31
C VAL A 119 -2.75 -17.94 -25.94
N LEU A 120 -2.32 -16.88 -25.24
CA LEU A 120 -1.79 -17.02 -23.88
C LEU A 120 -2.86 -17.54 -22.90
N HIS A 121 -4.12 -17.09 -23.05
CA HIS A 121 -5.23 -17.59 -22.25
C HIS A 121 -5.51 -19.09 -22.52
N ASP A 122 -5.51 -19.51 -23.78
CA ASP A 122 -5.67 -20.92 -24.14
C ASP A 122 -4.50 -21.78 -23.60
N LYS A 123 -3.27 -21.25 -23.64
CA LYS A 123 -2.10 -21.93 -23.06
C LYS A 123 -2.17 -22.00 -21.54
N ASN A 124 -2.67 -20.97 -20.88
CA ASN A 124 -2.94 -21.00 -19.46
C ASN A 124 -3.94 -22.13 -19.11
N ARG A 125 -5.05 -22.27 -19.85
CA ARG A 125 -6.00 -23.38 -19.65
C ARG A 125 -5.36 -24.75 -19.89
N GLN A 126 -4.60 -24.91 -20.96
CA GLN A 126 -3.88 -26.15 -21.26
C GLN A 126 -2.90 -26.53 -20.14
N MET A 127 -2.10 -25.59 -19.65
CA MET A 127 -1.14 -25.83 -18.56
C MET A 127 -1.87 -26.25 -17.27
N PHE A 128 -3.02 -25.64 -16.99
CA PHE A 128 -3.83 -26.01 -15.84
C PHE A 128 -4.41 -27.43 -15.96
N GLU A 129 -4.90 -27.82 -17.14
CA GLU A 129 -5.42 -29.17 -17.40
C GLU A 129 -4.34 -30.25 -17.31
N ASP A 130 -3.13 -29.96 -17.81
CA ASP A 130 -1.97 -30.84 -17.68
C ASP A 130 -1.62 -31.05 -16.19
N TYR A 131 -1.64 -29.98 -15.39
CA TYR A 131 -1.45 -30.07 -13.94
C TYR A 131 -2.57 -30.88 -13.25
N LEU A 132 -3.83 -30.63 -13.59
CA LEU A 132 -4.94 -31.41 -13.03
C LEU A 132 -4.81 -32.90 -13.37
N THR A 133 -4.28 -33.23 -14.54
CA THR A 133 -4.08 -34.62 -14.97
C THR A 133 -2.95 -35.32 -14.19
N SER A 134 -1.97 -34.58 -13.67
CA SER A 134 -0.90 -35.15 -12.83
C SER A 134 -1.32 -35.44 -11.39
N LEU A 135 -2.51 -34.96 -10.97
CA LEU A 135 -3.06 -35.22 -9.64
C LEU A 135 -3.86 -36.53 -9.59
N ASP A 136 -3.47 -37.43 -8.68
CA ASP A 136 -4.20 -38.66 -8.42
C ASP A 136 -5.55 -38.38 -7.71
N ASP A 137 -5.54 -37.51 -6.70
CA ASP A 137 -6.71 -37.25 -5.89
C ASP A 137 -7.82 -36.50 -6.66
N LYS A 138 -8.98 -37.14 -6.76
CA LYS A 138 -10.15 -36.62 -7.48
C LYS A 138 -10.79 -35.44 -6.75
N ALA A 139 -10.79 -35.43 -5.42
CA ALA A 139 -11.40 -34.35 -4.66
C ALA A 139 -10.61 -33.03 -4.81
N THR A 140 -9.29 -33.09 -4.67
CA THR A 140 -8.37 -31.96 -4.90
C THR A 140 -8.50 -31.42 -6.32
N ARG A 141 -8.61 -32.29 -7.33
CA ARG A 141 -8.83 -31.87 -8.73
C ARG A 141 -10.09 -31.00 -8.89
N TYR A 142 -11.22 -31.41 -8.32
CA TYR A 142 -12.44 -30.60 -8.40
C TYR A 142 -12.33 -29.30 -7.62
N ARG A 143 -11.82 -29.34 -6.38
CA ARG A 143 -11.63 -28.11 -5.57
C ARG A 143 -10.74 -27.10 -6.28
N LEU A 144 -9.65 -27.56 -6.92
CA LEU A 144 -8.78 -26.68 -7.69
C LEU A 144 -9.43 -26.14 -8.95
N LYS A 145 -10.18 -26.97 -9.67
CA LYS A 145 -10.92 -26.53 -10.86
C LYS A 145 -11.93 -25.44 -10.49
N ASP A 146 -12.73 -25.67 -9.45
CA ASP A 146 -13.72 -24.71 -8.97
C ASP A 146 -13.03 -23.41 -8.51
N LYS A 147 -11.89 -23.53 -7.82
CA LYS A 147 -11.10 -22.35 -7.40
C LYS A 147 -10.54 -21.57 -8.58
N TYR A 148 -10.01 -22.26 -9.59
CA TYR A 148 -9.49 -21.63 -10.80
C TYR A 148 -10.59 -20.89 -11.57
N ASP A 149 -11.77 -21.50 -11.71
CA ASP A 149 -12.92 -20.87 -12.36
C ASP A 149 -13.46 -19.68 -11.52
N GLU A 150 -13.52 -19.78 -10.18
CA GLU A 150 -13.89 -18.66 -9.28
C GLU A 150 -12.96 -17.45 -9.48
N ILE A 151 -11.64 -17.69 -9.55
CA ILE A 151 -10.65 -16.62 -9.74
C ILE A 151 -10.85 -15.94 -11.11
N ALA A 152 -11.07 -16.72 -12.17
CA ALA A 152 -11.32 -16.20 -13.51
C ALA A 152 -12.60 -15.37 -13.57
N ASP A 153 -13.71 -15.89 -13.03
CA ASP A 153 -15.01 -15.20 -13.02
C ASP A 153 -14.95 -13.90 -12.21
N ALA A 154 -14.36 -13.93 -11.01
CA ALA A 154 -14.21 -12.75 -10.17
C ALA A 154 -13.36 -11.68 -10.86
N THR A 155 -12.27 -12.07 -11.52
CA THR A 155 -11.37 -11.15 -12.22
C THR A 155 -12.06 -10.50 -13.42
N ALA A 156 -12.74 -11.29 -14.25
CA ALA A 156 -13.50 -10.79 -15.38
C ALA A 156 -14.64 -9.87 -14.95
N TYR A 157 -15.36 -10.22 -13.89
CA TYR A 157 -16.43 -9.38 -13.35
C TYR A 157 -15.92 -8.06 -12.79
N GLY A 158 -14.81 -8.06 -12.06
CA GLY A 158 -14.17 -6.83 -11.58
C GLY A 158 -13.77 -5.88 -12.71
N GLN A 159 -13.18 -6.43 -13.79
CA GLN A 159 -12.85 -5.65 -14.98
C GLN A 159 -14.10 -5.14 -15.71
N TYR A 160 -15.14 -5.96 -15.81
CA TYR A 160 -16.43 -5.55 -16.39
C TYR A 160 -17.03 -4.37 -15.64
N LEU A 161 -17.06 -4.41 -14.30
CA LEU A 161 -17.62 -3.32 -13.49
C LEU A 161 -16.89 -2.00 -13.74
N GLU A 162 -15.56 -2.04 -13.81
CA GLU A 162 -14.74 -0.87 -14.10
C GLU A 162 -15.02 -0.33 -15.50
N LEU A 163 -15.02 -1.20 -16.53
CA LEU A 163 -15.33 -0.81 -17.90
C LEU A 163 -16.76 -0.30 -18.07
N ASN A 164 -17.73 -0.89 -17.38
CA ASN A 164 -19.12 -0.44 -17.41
C ASN A 164 -19.23 0.98 -16.86
N PHE A 165 -18.50 1.30 -15.79
CA PHE A 165 -18.39 2.68 -15.34
C PHE A 165 -17.73 3.57 -16.40
N ILE A 166 -16.57 3.16 -16.92
CA ILE A 166 -15.74 3.96 -17.85
C ILE A 166 -16.37 4.16 -19.23
N LYS A 167 -17.22 3.24 -19.73
CA LYS A 167 -17.71 3.23 -21.12
C LYS A 167 -19.23 3.36 -21.25
N THR A 168 -19.98 3.21 -20.16
CA THR A 168 -21.45 3.20 -20.20
C THR A 168 -22.04 4.18 -19.21
N VAL A 169 -21.65 4.13 -17.94
CA VAL A 169 -22.24 4.99 -16.92
C VAL A 169 -21.67 6.41 -16.99
N HIS A 170 -20.33 6.55 -17.00
CA HIS A 170 -19.58 7.82 -17.08
C HIS A 170 -19.98 8.92 -16.07
N ASN A 171 -20.77 8.59 -15.06
CA ASN A 171 -21.47 9.57 -14.24
C ASN A 171 -21.60 9.05 -12.81
N PHE A 172 -21.10 9.82 -11.85
CA PHE A 172 -21.14 9.43 -10.45
C PHE A 172 -22.53 9.59 -9.83
N SER A 173 -23.37 10.52 -10.32
CA SER A 173 -24.75 10.68 -9.82
C SER A 173 -25.58 9.41 -10.04
N THR A 174 -25.46 8.78 -11.22
CA THR A 174 -26.12 7.51 -11.52
C THR A 174 -25.67 6.42 -10.56
N ILE A 175 -24.37 6.36 -10.24
CA ILE A 175 -23.85 5.39 -9.26
C ILE A 175 -24.39 5.67 -7.85
N GLU A 176 -24.40 6.92 -7.39
CA GLU A 176 -24.98 7.28 -6.08
C GLU A 176 -26.46 6.88 -5.99
N GLU A 177 -27.22 7.07 -7.08
CA GLU A 177 -28.63 6.66 -7.15
C GLU A 177 -28.79 5.14 -7.15
N MET A 178 -28.01 4.41 -7.97
CA MET A 178 -28.03 2.94 -8.01
C MET A 178 -27.70 2.34 -6.63
N MET A 179 -26.62 2.79 -5.99
CA MET A 179 -26.22 2.30 -4.67
C MET A 179 -27.33 2.53 -3.63
N ARG A 180 -28.00 3.70 -3.67
CA ARG A 180 -29.12 4.02 -2.78
C ARG A 180 -30.33 3.13 -3.03
N ASN A 181 -30.70 2.93 -4.29
CA ASN A 181 -31.86 2.12 -4.68
C ASN A 181 -31.66 0.64 -4.32
N GLU A 182 -30.43 0.14 -4.38
CA GLU A 182 -30.05 -1.22 -4.00
C GLU A 182 -29.78 -1.38 -2.49
N GLY A 183 -29.86 -0.30 -1.70
CA GLY A 183 -29.57 -0.33 -0.26
C GLY A 183 -28.09 -0.61 0.07
N ARG A 184 -27.19 -0.35 -0.88
CA ARG A 184 -25.74 -0.54 -0.75
C ARG A 184 -25.10 0.63 -0.03
N ARG A 185 -23.92 0.39 0.55
CA ARG A 185 -23.14 1.43 1.23
C ARG A 185 -22.36 2.24 0.21
N ASP A 186 -21.94 3.43 0.65
CA ASP A 186 -21.05 4.26 -0.15
C ASP A 186 -19.78 3.50 -0.52
N PHE A 187 -19.35 3.68 -1.76
CA PHE A 187 -18.13 3.09 -2.32
C PHE A 187 -18.13 1.56 -2.43
N ASP A 188 -19.25 0.88 -2.19
CA ASP A 188 -19.33 -0.59 -2.36
C ASP A 188 -18.94 -1.01 -3.80
N LEU A 189 -19.29 -0.24 -4.84
CA LEU A 189 -18.84 -0.48 -6.22
C LEU A 189 -17.31 -0.47 -6.36
N TYR A 190 -16.62 0.46 -5.68
CA TYR A 190 -15.15 0.48 -5.69
C TYR A 190 -14.61 -0.83 -5.12
N TYR A 191 -15.13 -1.27 -3.98
CA TYR A 191 -14.68 -2.52 -3.37
C TYR A 191 -14.98 -3.75 -4.24
N ASP A 192 -16.13 -3.80 -4.94
CA ASP A 192 -16.42 -4.88 -5.88
C ASP A 192 -15.39 -4.94 -7.01
N ILE A 193 -15.07 -3.78 -7.62
CA ILE A 193 -14.05 -3.67 -8.67
C ILE A 193 -12.72 -4.19 -8.15
N VAL A 194 -12.24 -3.68 -7.00
CA VAL A 194 -10.92 -4.04 -6.45
C VAL A 194 -10.84 -5.50 -6.01
N LYS A 195 -11.92 -6.05 -5.46
CA LYS A 195 -11.97 -7.47 -5.06
C LYS A 195 -11.80 -8.40 -6.26
N GLY A 196 -12.46 -8.10 -7.37
CA GLY A 196 -12.30 -8.86 -8.61
C GLY A 196 -10.95 -8.58 -9.30
N LYS A 197 -10.69 -7.31 -9.61
CA LYS A 197 -9.54 -6.88 -10.43
C LYS A 197 -8.18 -7.00 -9.74
N THR A 198 -8.12 -6.98 -8.41
CA THR A 198 -6.83 -6.95 -7.72
C THR A 198 -6.70 -8.06 -6.69
N CYS A 199 -7.75 -8.39 -5.94
CA CYS A 199 -7.64 -9.37 -4.86
C CYS A 199 -7.66 -10.83 -5.38
N ALA A 200 -8.63 -11.19 -6.22
CA ALA A 200 -8.87 -12.57 -6.61
C ALA A 200 -7.65 -13.26 -7.23
N TYR A 201 -7.17 -12.79 -8.38
CA TYR A 201 -6.04 -13.44 -9.05
C TYR A 201 -4.67 -13.00 -8.52
N SER A 202 -4.56 -11.86 -7.82
CA SER A 202 -3.24 -11.33 -7.42
C SER A 202 -2.84 -11.66 -5.99
N THR A 203 -3.79 -11.87 -5.07
CA THR A 203 -3.47 -12.11 -3.65
C THR A 203 -4.02 -13.45 -3.18
N TRP A 204 -5.31 -13.55 -2.85
CA TRP A 204 -5.83 -14.73 -2.15
C TRP A 204 -5.99 -15.96 -3.04
N GLY A 205 -6.32 -15.81 -4.33
CA GLY A 205 -6.54 -16.95 -5.23
C GLY A 205 -5.33 -17.87 -5.34
N PRO A 206 -4.13 -17.35 -5.70
CA PRO A 206 -2.89 -18.13 -5.70
C PRO A 206 -2.63 -18.82 -4.36
N MET A 207 -2.81 -18.14 -3.22
CA MET A 207 -2.57 -18.74 -1.91
C MET A 207 -3.59 -19.84 -1.57
N GLN A 208 -4.87 -19.67 -1.92
CA GLN A 208 -5.90 -20.69 -1.71
C GLN A 208 -5.67 -21.94 -2.58
N MET A 209 -5.20 -21.78 -3.82
CA MET A 209 -4.82 -22.94 -4.64
C MET A 209 -3.72 -23.76 -3.96
N ALA A 210 -2.72 -23.12 -3.35
CA ALA A 210 -1.69 -23.80 -2.57
C ALA A 210 -2.26 -24.51 -1.33
N ALA A 211 -3.20 -23.89 -0.62
CA ALA A 211 -3.86 -24.50 0.54
C ALA A 211 -4.71 -25.72 0.16
N ILE A 212 -5.40 -25.68 -0.99
CA ILE A 212 -6.16 -26.82 -1.51
C ILE A 212 -5.23 -27.99 -1.84
N ILE A 213 -4.07 -27.74 -2.46
CA ILE A 213 -3.05 -28.79 -2.74
C ILE A 213 -2.52 -29.42 -1.47
N ALA A 214 -2.40 -28.62 -0.39
CA ALA A 214 -1.96 -29.08 0.92
C ALA A 214 -3.08 -29.74 1.76
N ASP A 215 -4.24 -30.02 1.14
CA ASP A 215 -5.43 -30.60 1.77
C ASP A 215 -5.85 -29.87 3.06
N LYS A 216 -5.94 -28.54 2.97
CA LYS A 216 -6.38 -27.69 4.09
C LYS A 216 -7.88 -27.44 4.08
N ASP A 217 -8.40 -27.20 5.28
CA ASP A 217 -9.80 -26.95 5.57
C ASP A 217 -10.23 -25.53 5.18
N ASP A 218 -11.54 -25.32 5.16
CA ASP A 218 -12.11 -24.04 4.74
C ASP A 218 -11.78 -22.89 5.72
N GLU A 219 -11.44 -23.19 6.99
CA GLU A 219 -10.99 -22.18 7.95
C GLU A 219 -9.70 -21.50 7.48
N LEU A 220 -8.70 -22.28 7.02
CA LEU A 220 -7.48 -21.69 6.46
C LEU A 220 -7.76 -20.94 5.16
N LEU A 221 -8.63 -21.48 4.30
CA LEU A 221 -9.01 -20.80 3.05
C LEU A 221 -9.65 -19.44 3.33
N ASP A 222 -10.54 -19.34 4.32
CA ASP A 222 -11.22 -18.10 4.70
C ASP A 222 -10.23 -17.05 5.22
N ILE A 223 -9.27 -17.46 6.06
CA ILE A 223 -8.24 -16.55 6.58
C ILE A 223 -7.30 -16.09 5.46
N ILE A 224 -6.96 -16.96 4.51
CA ILE A 224 -6.20 -16.56 3.31
C ILE A 224 -6.99 -15.51 2.50
N LYS A 225 -8.31 -15.71 2.34
CA LYS A 225 -9.17 -14.76 1.62
C LYS A 225 -9.22 -13.42 2.32
N GLU A 226 -9.39 -13.42 3.65
CA GLU A 226 -9.41 -12.19 4.44
C GLU A 226 -8.08 -11.42 4.34
N VAL A 227 -6.94 -12.06 4.60
CA VAL A 227 -5.63 -11.42 4.49
C VAL A 227 -5.38 -10.90 3.07
N GLY A 228 -5.71 -11.71 2.05
CA GLY A 228 -5.50 -11.33 0.66
C GLY A 228 -6.42 -10.20 0.18
N GLU A 229 -7.68 -10.16 0.60
CA GLU A 229 -8.58 -9.04 0.32
C GLU A 229 -8.11 -7.75 1.01
N LEU A 230 -7.73 -7.83 2.29
CA LEU A 230 -7.22 -6.66 3.01
C LEU A 230 -5.95 -6.11 2.35
N ALA A 231 -4.99 -6.99 2.03
CA ALA A 231 -3.75 -6.61 1.36
C ALA A 231 -4.00 -6.05 -0.05
N GLY A 232 -4.85 -6.70 -0.83
CA GLY A 232 -5.19 -6.29 -2.20
C GLY A 232 -5.88 -4.93 -2.25
N ILE A 233 -6.79 -4.64 -1.32
CA ILE A 233 -7.44 -3.33 -1.20
C ILE A 233 -6.42 -2.25 -0.83
N ALA A 234 -5.57 -2.49 0.17
CA ALA A 234 -4.54 -1.54 0.55
C ALA A 234 -3.56 -1.26 -0.60
N PHE A 235 -3.19 -2.31 -1.35
CA PHE A 235 -2.33 -2.20 -2.53
C PHE A 235 -2.97 -1.36 -3.63
N GLN A 236 -4.23 -1.58 -3.96
CA GLN A 236 -4.92 -0.81 -4.99
C GLN A 236 -5.04 0.67 -4.60
N ILE A 237 -5.42 0.98 -3.36
CA ILE A 237 -5.50 2.37 -2.90
C ILE A 237 -4.13 3.06 -2.98
N ASN A 238 -3.05 2.34 -2.65
CA ASN A 238 -1.68 2.86 -2.83
C ASN A 238 -1.39 3.17 -4.30
N ASP A 239 -1.75 2.29 -5.22
CA ASP A 239 -1.55 2.48 -6.66
C ASP A 239 -2.34 3.69 -7.20
N ASP A 240 -3.60 3.86 -6.77
CA ASP A 240 -4.44 5.02 -7.12
C ASP A 240 -3.85 6.34 -6.56
N LEU A 241 -3.33 6.30 -5.32
CA LEU A 241 -2.66 7.45 -4.69
C LEU A 241 -1.37 7.83 -5.42
N GLU A 242 -0.55 6.84 -5.81
CA GLU A 242 0.69 7.07 -6.54
C GLU A 242 0.46 7.69 -7.92
N ASP A 243 -0.64 7.32 -8.58
CA ASP A 243 -1.06 7.89 -9.85
C ASP A 243 -1.33 9.40 -9.71
N ILE A 244 -2.22 9.78 -8.79
CA ILE A 244 -2.63 11.19 -8.60
C ILE A 244 -1.52 12.05 -8.00
N LEU A 245 -0.68 11.48 -7.14
CA LEU A 245 0.48 12.16 -6.55
C LEU A 245 1.69 12.20 -7.50
N ASN A 246 1.60 11.54 -8.67
CA ASN A 246 2.62 11.48 -9.71
C ASN A 246 3.95 10.86 -9.23
N PHE A 247 3.89 9.74 -8.49
CA PHE A 247 5.07 8.98 -8.05
C PHE A 247 5.53 7.93 -9.07
N ARG A 248 4.64 7.43 -9.94
CA ARG A 248 4.99 6.46 -10.97
C ARG A 248 5.73 7.16 -12.12
N LYS A 249 7.02 6.85 -12.28
CA LYS A 249 7.85 7.37 -13.39
C LYS A 249 7.68 6.55 -14.67
N ASP A 250 7.20 5.33 -14.55
CA ASP A 250 7.05 4.33 -15.60
C ASP A 250 5.69 4.41 -16.32
N LYS A 251 4.69 5.06 -15.71
CA LYS A 251 3.36 5.28 -16.29
C LYS A 251 3.11 6.74 -16.70
N GLU A 252 2.04 6.94 -17.46
CA GLU A 252 1.53 8.28 -17.79
C GLU A 252 1.09 9.01 -16.51
N ARG A 253 1.31 10.33 -16.44
CA ARG A 253 0.85 11.16 -15.32
C ARG A 253 -0.66 11.34 -15.36
N ASP A 254 -1.27 11.26 -14.17
CA ASP A 254 -2.71 11.44 -13.96
C ASP A 254 -3.55 10.50 -14.86
N GLY A 255 -3.02 9.29 -15.10
CA GLY A 255 -3.59 8.30 -16.01
C GLY A 255 -5.02 7.93 -15.62
N ASP A 256 -5.26 7.70 -14.33
CA ASP A 256 -6.58 7.27 -13.85
C ASP A 256 -7.65 8.35 -14.06
N LEU A 257 -7.29 9.63 -13.90
CA LEU A 257 -8.20 10.76 -14.14
C LEU A 257 -8.49 10.93 -15.63
N LYS A 258 -7.46 10.78 -16.48
CA LYS A 258 -7.60 10.85 -17.93
C LYS A 258 -8.45 9.68 -18.45
N GLU A 259 -8.24 8.48 -17.96
CA GLU A 259 -9.03 7.29 -18.31
C GLU A 259 -10.44 7.35 -17.74
N GLY A 260 -10.66 8.11 -16.66
CA GLY A 260 -11.98 8.24 -16.03
C GLY A 260 -12.33 7.06 -15.14
N LYS A 261 -11.31 6.46 -14.50
CA LYS A 261 -11.48 5.31 -13.60
C LYS A 261 -12.28 5.69 -12.35
N TYR A 262 -13.07 4.74 -11.85
CA TYR A 262 -13.81 4.86 -10.60
C TYR A 262 -12.89 4.54 -9.41
N THR A 263 -12.11 5.52 -8.96
CA THR A 263 -11.22 5.36 -7.80
C THR A 263 -11.90 5.79 -6.51
N LEU A 264 -11.45 5.25 -5.36
CA LEU A 264 -11.93 5.67 -4.04
C LEU A 264 -11.76 7.19 -3.81
N ILE A 265 -10.65 7.74 -4.32
CA ILE A 265 -10.32 9.16 -4.23
C ILE A 265 -11.39 10.00 -4.94
N MET A 266 -11.74 9.64 -6.18
CA MET A 266 -12.71 10.39 -6.96
C MET A 266 -14.15 10.17 -6.49
N ALA A 267 -14.50 8.95 -6.08
CA ALA A 267 -15.81 8.69 -5.49
C ALA A 267 -16.03 9.51 -4.20
N TYR A 268 -15.02 9.58 -3.32
CA TYR A 268 -15.09 10.41 -2.12
C TYR A 268 -15.11 11.92 -2.45
N ALA A 269 -14.29 12.36 -3.41
CA ALA A 269 -14.28 13.75 -3.85
C ALA A 269 -15.66 14.16 -4.39
N TYR A 270 -16.27 13.33 -5.22
CA TYR A 270 -17.61 13.58 -5.78
C TYR A 270 -18.64 13.70 -4.66
N LYS A 271 -18.69 12.74 -3.73
CA LYS A 271 -19.64 12.75 -2.61
C LYS A 271 -19.60 14.06 -1.80
N ASN A 272 -18.42 14.65 -1.64
CA ASN A 272 -18.17 15.87 -0.85
C ASN A 272 -18.03 17.15 -1.71
N ALA A 273 -18.32 17.06 -3.00
CA ALA A 273 -18.30 18.19 -3.93
C ALA A 273 -19.58 19.03 -3.81
N SER A 274 -19.50 20.33 -4.15
CA SER A 274 -20.69 21.15 -4.33
C SER A 274 -21.48 20.69 -5.58
N ASP A 275 -22.75 21.09 -5.71
CA ASP A 275 -23.57 20.71 -6.88
C ASP A 275 -22.94 21.14 -8.21
N ASP A 276 -22.29 22.31 -8.27
CA ASP A 276 -21.61 22.78 -9.46
C ASP A 276 -20.32 22.01 -9.76
N GLU A 277 -19.61 21.58 -8.70
CA GLU A 277 -18.45 20.70 -8.84
C GLU A 277 -18.86 19.28 -9.28
N LYS A 278 -19.96 18.73 -8.75
CA LYS A 278 -20.52 17.44 -9.19
C LYS A 278 -20.86 17.47 -10.69
N LYS A 279 -21.61 18.48 -11.13
CA LYS A 279 -21.91 18.69 -12.57
C LYS A 279 -20.65 18.79 -13.42
N PHE A 280 -19.62 19.48 -12.90
CA PHE A 280 -18.33 19.59 -13.59
C PHE A 280 -17.62 18.23 -13.68
N ILE A 281 -17.59 17.46 -12.59
CA ILE A 281 -16.98 16.11 -12.58
C ILE A 281 -17.68 15.22 -13.60
N ASP A 282 -19.01 15.13 -13.57
CA ASP A 282 -19.78 14.28 -14.51
C ASP A 282 -19.57 14.72 -15.96
N MET A 283 -19.53 16.03 -16.22
CA MET A 283 -19.23 16.56 -17.56
C MET A 283 -17.83 16.17 -18.07
N VAL A 284 -16.82 16.13 -17.18
CA VAL A 284 -15.47 15.71 -17.57
C VAL A 284 -15.39 14.19 -17.71
N TYR A 285 -16.06 13.41 -16.86
CA TYR A 285 -16.07 11.94 -16.91
C TYR A 285 -16.88 11.36 -18.08
N ALA A 286 -17.81 12.13 -18.64
CA ALA A 286 -18.49 11.83 -19.90
C ALA A 286 -17.57 11.88 -21.13
N LYS A 287 -16.35 12.42 -21.00
CA LYS A 287 -15.37 12.52 -22.09
C LYS A 287 -14.45 11.30 -22.12
N ASN A 288 -14.03 10.92 -23.31
CA ASN A 288 -12.96 9.95 -23.51
C ASN A 288 -11.59 10.55 -23.14
N LYS A 289 -10.58 9.69 -22.99
CA LYS A 289 -9.23 10.05 -22.58
C LYS A 289 -8.63 11.20 -23.39
N GLU A 290 -8.79 11.16 -24.72
CA GLU A 290 -8.21 12.12 -25.67
C GLU A 290 -8.93 13.48 -25.67
N GLN A 291 -10.14 13.53 -25.12
CA GLN A 291 -11.00 14.73 -25.10
C GLN A 291 -10.84 15.55 -23.81
N LYS A 292 -10.23 14.98 -22.77
CA LYS A 292 -10.01 15.67 -21.49
C LYS A 292 -8.81 16.60 -21.60
N THR A 293 -9.03 17.87 -21.23
CA THR A 293 -7.98 18.88 -21.29
C THR A 293 -7.16 18.94 -20.01
N GLU A 294 -5.90 19.35 -20.09
CA GLU A 294 -5.03 19.57 -18.91
C GLU A 294 -5.65 20.55 -17.88
N ALA A 295 -6.40 21.55 -18.36
CA ALA A 295 -7.12 22.48 -17.50
C ALA A 295 -8.23 21.80 -16.69
N GLU A 296 -8.93 20.84 -17.28
CA GLU A 296 -9.96 20.04 -16.61
C GLU A 296 -9.36 19.10 -15.59
N ILE A 297 -8.29 18.38 -15.95
CA ILE A 297 -7.55 17.51 -15.02
C ILE A 297 -7.05 18.33 -13.82
N LYS A 298 -6.47 19.52 -14.06
CA LYS A 298 -6.03 20.42 -12.99
C LYS A 298 -7.18 20.85 -12.08
N LYS A 299 -8.37 21.13 -12.64
CA LYS A 299 -9.56 21.50 -11.85
C LYS A 299 -10.10 20.30 -11.06
N LEU A 300 -10.14 19.10 -11.62
CA LEU A 300 -10.47 17.87 -10.88
C LEU A 300 -9.54 17.69 -9.68
N LYS A 301 -8.22 17.82 -9.88
CA LYS A 301 -7.24 17.74 -8.79
C LYS A 301 -7.52 18.78 -7.70
N LYS A 302 -7.88 20.02 -8.07
CA LYS A 302 -8.25 21.04 -7.08
C LYS A 302 -9.43 20.59 -6.22
N ILE A 303 -10.47 20.00 -6.82
CA ILE A 303 -11.62 19.45 -6.09
C ILE A 303 -11.19 18.29 -5.17
N ILE A 304 -10.37 17.37 -5.66
CA ILE A 304 -9.80 16.26 -4.87
C ILE A 304 -9.07 16.76 -3.62
N TYR A 305 -8.21 17.79 -3.75
CA TYR A 305 -7.51 18.36 -2.60
C TYR A 305 -8.46 19.11 -1.66
N ARG A 306 -9.38 19.92 -2.19
CA ARG A 306 -10.34 20.71 -1.40
C ARG A 306 -11.25 19.81 -0.55
N THR A 307 -11.71 18.69 -1.12
CA THR A 307 -12.62 17.75 -0.45
C THR A 307 -11.93 16.88 0.60
N GLY A 308 -10.60 16.90 0.68
CA GLY A 308 -9.84 16.02 1.58
C GLY A 308 -9.77 14.56 1.11
N ALA A 309 -10.10 14.28 -0.16
CA ALA A 309 -10.17 12.92 -0.68
C ALA A 309 -8.85 12.14 -0.62
N ILE A 310 -7.70 12.83 -0.78
CA ILE A 310 -6.38 12.22 -0.61
C ILE A 310 -6.18 11.77 0.83
N THR A 311 -6.50 12.63 1.81
CA THR A 311 -6.39 12.28 3.23
C THR A 311 -7.28 11.11 3.59
N TYR A 312 -8.54 11.13 3.11
CA TYR A 312 -9.46 10.02 3.30
C TYR A 312 -8.90 8.70 2.73
N ALA A 313 -8.41 8.69 1.50
CA ALA A 313 -7.84 7.50 0.89
C ALA A 313 -6.58 7.01 1.64
N LEU A 314 -5.72 7.91 2.13
CA LEU A 314 -4.57 7.57 2.97
C LEU A 314 -5.02 6.90 4.29
N ASP A 315 -6.07 7.41 4.92
CA ASP A 315 -6.60 6.89 6.19
C ASP A 315 -7.25 5.52 6.00
N ILE A 316 -8.04 5.34 4.95
CA ILE A 316 -8.64 4.05 4.59
C ILE A 316 -7.52 3.04 4.29
N ARG A 317 -6.53 3.41 3.47
CA ARG A 317 -5.37 2.55 3.22
C ARG A 317 -4.67 2.16 4.51
N ASP A 318 -4.33 3.11 5.38
CA ASP A 318 -3.62 2.83 6.63
C ASP A 318 -4.43 1.90 7.55
N SER A 319 -5.76 2.04 7.55
CA SER A 319 -6.67 1.12 8.23
C SER A 319 -6.60 -0.30 7.66
N TYR A 320 -6.67 -0.46 6.34
CA TYR A 320 -6.53 -1.77 5.69
C TYR A 320 -5.14 -2.36 5.93
N MET A 321 -4.06 -1.58 5.81
CA MET A 321 -2.69 -2.05 6.11
C MET A 321 -2.57 -2.56 7.55
N LYS A 322 -3.11 -1.82 8.52
CA LYS A 322 -3.09 -2.22 9.93
C LYS A 322 -3.85 -3.53 10.16
N ARG A 323 -5.02 -3.67 9.52
CA ARG A 323 -5.83 -4.90 9.59
C ARG A 323 -5.11 -6.07 8.91
N THR A 324 -4.47 -5.85 7.76
CA THR A 324 -3.65 -6.87 7.10
C THR A 324 -2.56 -7.36 8.03
N ILE A 325 -1.82 -6.47 8.69
CA ILE A 325 -0.74 -6.87 9.62
C ILE A 325 -1.31 -7.71 10.78
N ALA A 326 -2.45 -7.31 11.35
CA ALA A 326 -3.09 -8.07 12.43
C ALA A 326 -3.53 -9.47 11.98
N GLU A 327 -4.10 -9.59 10.77
CA GLU A 327 -4.54 -10.89 10.25
C GLU A 327 -3.37 -11.74 9.72
N ILE A 328 -2.24 -11.15 9.31
CA ILE A 328 -1.02 -11.89 8.99
C ILE A 328 -0.53 -12.67 10.22
N ASP A 329 -0.64 -12.11 11.43
CA ASP A 329 -0.25 -12.83 12.65
C ASP A 329 -1.15 -14.06 12.85
N ARG A 330 -2.47 -13.91 12.66
CA ARG A 330 -3.42 -15.04 12.74
C ARG A 330 -3.12 -16.10 11.69
N TYR A 331 -2.92 -15.68 10.43
CA TYR A 331 -2.57 -16.57 9.34
C TYR A 331 -1.26 -17.31 9.59
N SER A 332 -0.23 -16.59 10.04
CA SER A 332 1.10 -17.16 10.33
C SER A 332 1.04 -18.21 11.45
N ASN A 333 0.15 -18.06 12.43
CA ASN A 333 -0.05 -19.04 13.49
C ASN A 333 -0.71 -20.34 13.02
N MET A 334 -1.38 -20.34 11.86
CA MET A 334 -1.94 -21.55 11.25
C MET A 334 -0.94 -22.28 10.34
N LEU A 335 0.17 -21.64 10.01
CA LEU A 335 1.21 -22.21 9.16
C LEU A 335 2.29 -22.92 10.01
N PRO A 336 2.90 -24.01 9.49
CA PRO A 336 4.11 -24.55 10.08
C PRO A 336 5.21 -23.49 10.24
N SER A 337 5.91 -23.51 11.37
CA SER A 337 7.01 -22.58 11.63
C SER A 337 8.24 -22.96 10.80
N ASN A 338 8.33 -22.42 9.59
CA ASN A 338 9.46 -22.61 8.69
C ASN A 338 9.84 -21.30 7.97
N LYS A 339 10.97 -21.32 7.27
CA LYS A 339 11.50 -20.14 6.58
C LYS A 339 10.58 -19.61 5.46
N PHE A 340 9.72 -20.46 4.89
CA PHE A 340 8.81 -20.07 3.81
C PHE A 340 7.60 -19.30 4.37
N ALA A 341 7.07 -19.70 5.53
CA ALA A 341 6.02 -18.97 6.22
C ALA A 341 6.47 -17.54 6.58
N ILE A 342 7.72 -17.38 7.05
CA ILE A 342 8.32 -16.07 7.33
C ILE A 342 8.46 -15.25 6.05
N ALA A 343 9.02 -15.83 4.99
CA ALA A 343 9.16 -15.14 3.71
C ALA A 343 7.81 -14.78 3.06
N LEU A 344 6.76 -15.57 3.29
CA LEU A 344 5.40 -15.28 2.86
C LEU A 344 4.85 -14.05 3.59
N ALA A 345 4.97 -13.99 4.92
CA ALA A 345 4.56 -12.83 5.70
C ALA A 345 5.33 -11.56 5.29
N GLU A 346 6.64 -11.68 5.04
CA GLU A 346 7.47 -10.60 4.50
C GLU A 346 6.98 -10.13 3.12
N LEU A 347 6.65 -11.06 2.21
CA LEU A 347 6.16 -10.73 0.88
C LEU A 347 4.80 -10.01 0.95
N ILE A 348 3.84 -10.52 1.73
CA ILE A 348 2.52 -9.89 1.90
C ILE A 348 2.68 -8.49 2.51
N THR A 349 3.52 -8.35 3.53
CA THR A 349 3.81 -7.05 4.15
C THR A 349 4.48 -6.10 3.15
N GLY A 350 5.39 -6.61 2.31
CA GLY A 350 6.05 -5.86 1.25
C GLY A 350 5.10 -5.30 0.20
N LEU A 351 3.95 -5.94 -0.04
CA LEU A 351 2.89 -5.37 -0.91
C LEU A 351 2.33 -4.07 -0.34
N LEU A 352 2.34 -3.91 0.98
CA LEU A 352 1.76 -2.74 1.66
C LEU A 352 2.73 -1.54 1.69
N SER A 353 4.04 -1.79 1.57
CA SER A 353 5.09 -0.79 1.76
C SER A 353 6.06 -0.77 0.59
N ARG A 354 5.98 0.26 -0.26
CA ARG A 354 7.08 0.61 -1.17
C ARG A 354 8.10 1.48 -0.44
N GLU A 355 9.38 1.10 -0.52
CA GLU A 355 10.48 1.80 0.17
C GLU A 355 10.56 3.28 -0.24
N GLY A 356 10.74 4.17 0.76
CA GLY A 356 11.24 5.52 0.53
C GLY A 356 10.22 6.64 0.27
N VAL A 357 8.92 6.37 0.13
CA VAL A 357 7.91 7.42 -0.14
C VAL A 357 6.98 7.67 1.06
N ASP A 358 7.07 8.88 1.62
CA ASP A 358 6.17 9.38 2.65
C ASP A 358 4.99 10.12 2.01
N MET A 359 4.05 9.35 1.45
CA MET A 359 2.90 9.90 0.72
C MET A 359 2.06 10.85 1.58
N ARG A 360 1.98 10.60 2.90
CA ARG A 360 1.18 11.40 3.83
C ARG A 360 1.79 12.78 4.03
N THR A 361 3.09 12.84 4.29
CA THR A 361 3.82 14.11 4.38
C THR A 361 3.66 14.92 3.09
N ILE A 362 3.82 14.29 1.93
CA ILE A 362 3.75 14.99 0.63
C ILE A 362 2.32 15.45 0.31
N ALA A 363 1.30 14.64 0.60
CA ALA A 363 -0.10 15.03 0.44
C ALA A 363 -0.45 16.27 1.27
N LEU A 364 0.01 16.31 2.54
CA LEU A 364 -0.16 17.46 3.43
C LEU A 364 0.63 18.70 2.96
N GLY A 365 1.76 18.50 2.26
CA GLY A 365 2.52 19.58 1.61
C GLY A 365 1.87 20.13 0.33
N ARG A 366 0.95 19.41 -0.29
CA ARG A 366 0.29 19.80 -1.55
C ARG A 366 -1.16 20.29 -1.39
N SER A 367 -1.79 20.08 -0.23
CA SER A 367 -3.04 20.75 0.11
C SER A 367 -2.83 22.27 0.18
N GLU A 368 -3.82 23.09 -0.22
CA GLU A 368 -3.78 24.55 -0.08
C GLU A 368 -3.51 24.91 1.40
N GLY A 369 -2.23 25.17 1.73
CA GLY A 369 -1.74 25.31 3.11
C GLY A 369 -0.44 24.56 3.43
N GLY A 370 0.11 23.77 2.50
CA GLY A 370 1.39 23.06 2.65
C GLY A 370 2.54 23.98 3.04
N SER A 371 2.85 23.99 4.34
CA SER A 371 3.83 24.90 4.91
C SER A 371 5.25 24.48 4.56
N ALA A 372 6.18 25.44 4.56
CA ALA A 372 7.63 25.25 4.42
C ALA A 372 8.22 24.13 5.31
N PHE A 373 7.49 23.71 6.35
CA PHE A 373 7.77 22.55 7.19
C PHE A 373 7.93 21.26 6.41
N THR A 374 7.02 20.98 5.47
CA THR A 374 6.95 19.70 4.76
C THR A 374 8.15 19.53 3.83
N ASP A 375 8.56 20.62 3.19
CA ASP A 375 9.73 20.66 2.32
C ASP A 375 11.02 20.53 3.13
N LEU A 376 11.14 21.26 4.24
CA LEU A 376 12.30 21.20 5.13
C LEU A 376 12.46 19.81 5.76
N TYR A 377 11.39 19.21 6.27
CA TYR A 377 11.44 17.87 6.87
C TYR A 377 11.84 16.82 5.83
N SER A 378 11.27 16.87 4.62
CA SER A 378 11.63 15.96 3.52
C SER A 378 13.11 16.08 3.13
N MET A 379 13.69 17.28 3.19
CA MET A 379 15.12 17.50 2.93
C MET A 379 16.03 16.94 4.02
N ILE A 380 15.67 17.11 5.30
CA ILE A 380 16.52 16.69 6.43
C ILE A 380 16.32 15.21 6.80
N LYS A 381 15.15 14.63 6.53
CA LYS A 381 14.80 13.24 6.89
C LYS A 381 15.84 12.20 6.44
N PRO A 382 16.38 12.20 5.21
CA PRO A 382 17.40 11.23 4.81
C PRO A 382 18.68 11.30 5.64
N VAL A 383 19.07 12.51 6.08
CA VAL A 383 20.25 12.71 6.94
C VAL A 383 19.94 12.24 8.35
N LEU A 384 18.76 12.58 8.88
CA LEU A 384 18.30 12.14 10.20
C LEU A 384 18.16 10.61 10.26
N PHE A 385 17.74 9.94 9.19
CA PHE A 385 17.53 8.50 9.24
C PHE A 385 18.83 7.70 9.10
N LYS A 386 19.92 8.34 8.68
CA LYS A 386 21.27 7.73 8.60
C LYS A 386 22.09 7.87 9.88
N ALA A 387 21.76 8.80 10.77
CA ALA A 387 22.50 9.00 12.01
C ALA A 387 21.95 8.20 13.18
N ASP A 388 22.77 8.00 14.20
CA ASP A 388 22.39 7.34 15.45
C ASP A 388 21.16 8.05 16.07
N PRO A 389 20.09 7.29 16.39
CA PRO A 389 18.83 7.88 16.80
C PRO A 389 18.93 8.60 18.16
N GLU A 390 19.80 8.16 19.08
CA GLU A 390 20.03 8.85 20.35
C GLU A 390 20.80 10.17 20.16
N LYS A 391 21.78 10.21 19.25
CA LYS A 391 22.49 11.45 18.90
C LYS A 391 21.53 12.48 18.33
N ILE A 392 20.63 12.05 17.44
CA ILE A 392 19.60 12.94 16.89
C ILE A 392 18.64 13.41 17.96
N ASN A 393 18.19 12.53 18.85
CA ASN A 393 17.32 12.92 19.95
C ASN A 393 17.99 13.99 20.84
N SER A 394 19.29 13.83 21.13
CA SER A 394 20.07 14.79 21.90
C SER A 394 20.25 16.14 21.17
N ALA A 395 20.47 16.10 19.85
CA ALA A 395 20.55 17.29 19.02
C ALA A 395 19.21 18.03 18.94
N ALA A 396 18.10 17.30 18.78
CA ALA A 396 16.75 17.82 18.79
C ALA A 396 16.42 18.45 20.14
N GLU A 397 16.71 17.79 21.27
CA GLU A 397 16.57 18.36 22.61
C GLU A 397 17.35 19.68 22.72
N THR A 398 18.59 19.72 22.25
CA THR A 398 19.43 20.92 22.29
C THR A 398 18.83 22.06 21.47
N TYR A 399 18.37 21.76 20.25
CA TYR A 399 17.72 22.73 19.37
C TYR A 399 16.43 23.29 19.98
N LEU A 400 15.56 22.40 20.49
CA LEU A 400 14.35 22.78 21.19
C LEU A 400 14.66 23.63 22.43
N ARG A 401 15.71 23.31 23.20
CA ARG A 401 16.13 24.14 24.33
C ARG A 401 16.54 25.55 23.91
N MET A 402 17.20 25.72 22.75
CA MET A 402 17.54 27.05 22.23
C MET A 402 16.30 27.86 21.88
N SER A 403 15.22 27.20 21.43
CA SER A 403 13.95 27.89 21.11
C SER A 403 13.27 28.52 22.32
N ARG A 404 13.65 28.14 23.54
CA ARG A 404 13.20 28.81 24.77
C ARG A 404 13.54 30.30 24.75
N SER A 405 14.76 30.65 24.35
CA SER A 405 15.23 32.04 24.29
C SER A 405 14.98 32.69 22.93
N PHE A 406 14.80 31.88 21.89
CA PHE A 406 14.57 32.32 20.52
C PHE A 406 13.39 31.55 19.89
N PRO A 407 12.14 31.87 20.25
CA PRO A 407 10.95 31.13 19.76
C PRO A 407 10.83 31.10 18.23
N GLU A 408 11.36 32.12 17.55
CA GLU A 408 11.42 32.21 16.09
C GLU A 408 12.17 31.04 15.43
N LEU A 409 13.03 30.32 16.17
CA LEU A 409 13.64 29.08 15.68
C LEU A 409 12.60 28.01 15.33
N LEU A 410 11.47 27.97 16.05
CA LEU A 410 10.39 27.02 15.78
C LEU A 410 9.40 27.50 14.73
N ARG A 411 9.48 28.77 14.28
CA ARG A 411 8.55 29.35 13.31
C ARG A 411 8.41 28.57 12.00
N PRO A 412 9.46 27.93 11.45
CA PRO A 412 9.30 27.06 10.27
C PRO A 412 8.52 25.77 10.57
N PHE A 413 8.43 25.37 11.84
CA PHE A 413 7.88 24.10 12.31
C PHE A 413 6.51 24.23 12.98
N VAL A 414 6.03 25.46 13.18
CA VAL A 414 4.78 25.75 13.89
C VAL A 414 3.92 26.63 12.99
N ALA A 415 2.66 26.26 12.80
CA ALA A 415 1.71 27.07 12.05
C ALA A 415 1.59 28.47 12.68
N LYS A 416 1.23 29.47 11.88
CA LYS A 416 0.88 30.81 12.38
C LYS A 416 -0.31 30.64 13.35
N SER A 417 -0.01 30.60 14.64
CA SER A 417 -0.90 30.38 15.80
C SER A 417 -1.85 29.16 15.71
N ILE A 418 -1.60 28.13 16.52
CA ILE A 418 -2.57 27.04 16.78
C ILE A 418 -3.45 27.45 17.97
N ASP A 419 -4.25 28.51 17.79
CA ASP A 419 -5.16 29.01 18.80
C ASP A 419 -6.54 29.21 18.18
N TYR A 420 -7.24 28.08 18.04
CA TYR A 420 -8.59 28.04 17.51
C TYR A 420 -9.53 27.67 18.65
N GLU A 421 -10.52 28.51 18.91
CA GLU A 421 -11.50 28.29 19.99
C GLU A 421 -12.19 26.92 19.89
N SER A 422 -12.40 26.41 18.66
CA SER A 422 -12.94 25.07 18.42
C SER A 422 -12.05 23.91 18.90
N LEU A 423 -10.77 24.15 19.18
CA LEU A 423 -9.81 23.16 19.68
C LEU A 423 -9.60 23.27 21.20
N HIS A 424 -10.16 24.29 21.84
CA HIS A 424 -10.01 24.48 23.28
C HIS A 424 -10.65 23.32 24.03
N SER A 425 -9.90 22.74 24.96
CA SER A 425 -10.31 21.55 25.71
C SER A 425 -10.11 21.77 27.19
N ASP A 426 -11.13 21.44 27.99
CA ASP A 426 -11.01 21.41 29.45
C ASP A 426 -10.25 20.14 29.88
N VAL A 427 -9.06 20.35 30.41
CA VAL A 427 -8.19 19.32 30.96
C VAL A 427 -7.97 19.66 32.44
N PHE A 428 -8.61 18.90 33.33
CA PHE A 428 -8.51 19.08 34.79
C PHE A 428 -8.87 20.50 35.29
N GLY A 429 -9.88 21.14 34.70
CA GLY A 429 -10.32 22.49 35.06
C GLY A 429 -9.45 23.60 34.46
N THR A 430 -8.61 23.24 33.49
CA THR A 430 -7.70 24.14 32.78
C THR A 430 -7.99 24.09 31.29
N ILE A 431 -8.10 25.25 30.63
CA ILE A 431 -8.38 25.31 29.19
C ILE A 431 -7.07 25.20 28.40
N ALA A 432 -6.83 24.02 27.84
CA ALA A 432 -5.75 23.78 26.89
C ALA A 432 -6.13 24.31 25.50
N LYS A 433 -5.23 25.01 24.82
CA LYS A 433 -5.47 25.58 23.47
C LYS A 433 -5.72 24.52 22.39
N THR A 434 -5.23 23.30 22.60
CA THR A 434 -5.42 22.18 21.69
C THR A 434 -5.72 20.91 22.49
N PRO A 435 -6.46 19.94 21.93
CA PRO A 435 -6.72 18.66 22.59
C PRO A 435 -5.50 17.73 22.55
N VAL A 436 -4.40 18.16 21.91
CA VAL A 436 -3.23 17.32 21.64
C VAL A 436 -2.19 17.54 22.74
N GLY A 437 -1.95 16.48 23.50
CA GLY A 437 -0.93 16.47 24.55
C GLY A 437 0.31 15.68 24.18
N LEU A 438 1.40 15.93 24.90
CA LEU A 438 2.64 15.16 24.82
C LEU A 438 2.77 14.25 26.03
N ALA A 439 2.86 12.93 25.80
CA ALA A 439 2.98 11.94 26.87
C ALA A 439 4.37 11.93 27.53
N ALA A 440 4.44 11.41 28.76
CA ALA A 440 5.69 11.23 29.48
C ALA A 440 6.73 10.40 28.71
N GLY A 441 8.01 10.69 28.98
CA GLY A 441 9.15 9.99 28.39
C GLY A 441 9.83 10.75 27.25
N PHE A 442 9.18 11.76 26.65
CA PHE A 442 9.85 12.68 25.73
C PHE A 442 10.78 13.64 26.49
N ASP A 443 10.24 14.36 27.47
CA ASP A 443 11.03 15.20 28.38
C ASP A 443 11.19 14.54 29.73
N LYS A 444 12.27 13.77 29.86
CA LYS A 444 12.59 13.03 31.09
C LYS A 444 13.33 13.82 32.16
N ASN A 445 13.66 15.08 31.88
CA ASN A 445 14.53 15.90 32.72
C ASN A 445 13.97 17.30 32.99
N ALA A 446 12.71 17.56 32.62
CA ALA A 446 12.03 18.86 32.73
C ALA A 446 12.75 20.01 32.00
N ARG A 447 13.27 19.76 30.79
CA ARG A 447 14.07 20.73 30.02
C ARG A 447 13.34 21.35 28.83
N LEU A 448 12.20 20.79 28.45
CA LEU A 448 11.49 21.08 27.19
C LEU A 448 10.07 21.58 27.42
N ILE A 449 9.69 21.95 28.64
CA ILE A 449 8.35 22.47 28.99
C ILE A 449 7.93 23.60 28.04
N ILE A 450 8.63 24.74 28.07
CA ILE A 450 8.35 25.90 27.20
C ILE A 450 8.45 25.54 25.70
N PRO A 451 9.52 24.87 25.21
CA PRO A 451 9.60 24.45 23.82
C PRO A 451 8.42 23.59 23.34
N THR A 452 7.91 22.67 24.15
CA THR A 452 6.77 21.82 23.78
C THR A 452 5.48 22.62 23.65
N TYR A 453 5.25 23.58 24.54
CA TYR A 453 4.14 24.52 24.39
C TYR A 453 4.28 25.38 23.12
N ASN A 454 5.49 25.90 22.85
CA ASN A 454 5.77 26.66 21.63
C ASN A 454 5.56 25.85 20.35
N LEU A 455 5.64 24.52 20.41
CA LEU A 455 5.30 23.62 19.29
C LEU A 455 3.79 23.43 19.10
N GLY A 456 2.95 23.92 20.01
CA GLY A 456 1.49 23.88 19.93
C GLY A 456 0.80 22.75 20.70
N PHE A 457 1.54 22.02 21.55
CA PHE A 457 0.92 21.05 22.46
C PHE A 457 0.11 21.79 23.53
N GLY A 458 -1.14 21.38 23.73
CA GLY A 458 -2.04 21.98 24.72
C GLY A 458 -1.70 21.58 26.16
N PHE A 459 -1.07 20.41 26.34
CA PHE A 459 -0.56 19.95 27.63
C PHE A 459 0.62 19.00 27.44
N SER A 460 1.47 18.85 28.44
CA SER A 460 2.66 17.99 28.38
C SER A 460 2.88 17.31 29.73
N GLU A 461 3.05 15.99 29.71
CA GLU A 461 3.42 15.22 30.88
C GLU A 461 4.95 15.08 30.91
N VAL A 462 5.58 15.66 31.93
CA VAL A 462 7.02 15.56 32.16
C VAL A 462 7.26 14.43 33.14
N GLY A 463 8.05 13.42 32.77
CA GLY A 463 8.05 12.18 33.55
C GLY A 463 9.22 11.24 33.28
N SER A 464 9.14 10.00 33.77
CA SER A 464 10.27 9.06 33.82
C SER A 464 11.41 9.48 34.77
N VAL A 465 11.08 10.26 35.80
CA VAL A 465 12.01 10.66 36.87
C VAL A 465 12.27 9.50 37.83
N THR A 466 13.52 9.33 38.26
CA THR A 466 13.90 8.36 39.29
C THR A 466 14.46 9.09 40.51
N PRO A 467 14.44 8.49 41.72
CA PRO A 467 15.00 9.14 42.92
C PRO A 467 16.48 9.51 42.75
N MET A 468 17.25 8.64 42.11
CA MET A 468 18.66 8.84 41.81
C MET A 468 18.88 8.94 40.29
N PRO A 469 19.93 9.64 39.82
CA PRO A 469 20.29 9.66 38.41
C PRO A 469 20.56 8.25 37.88
N GLN A 470 20.09 7.96 36.67
CA GLN A 470 20.25 6.65 36.03
C GLN A 470 20.75 6.83 34.60
N LEU A 471 21.76 6.04 34.21
CA LEU A 471 22.29 6.06 32.85
C LEU A 471 21.34 5.39 31.85
N GLY A 472 20.46 4.49 32.32
CA GLY A 472 19.65 3.56 31.52
C GLY A 472 20.44 2.34 31.03
N ASN A 473 19.91 1.66 30.01
CA ASN A 473 20.54 0.46 29.45
C ASN A 473 21.84 0.78 28.67
N GLY A 474 22.67 -0.23 28.38
CA GLY A 474 23.86 -0.05 27.54
C GLY A 474 23.50 0.33 26.10
N LYS A 475 24.31 1.18 25.45
CA LYS A 475 24.11 1.57 24.03
C LYS A 475 24.69 0.51 23.07
N PRO A 476 24.16 0.36 21.85
CA PRO A 476 22.94 0.99 21.31
C PRO A 476 21.66 0.38 21.92
N ARG A 477 20.64 1.20 22.12
CA ARG A 477 19.39 0.84 22.82
C ARG A 477 18.15 1.52 22.26
N LEU A 478 18.30 2.14 21.10
CA LEU A 478 17.23 2.70 20.30
C LEU A 478 17.53 2.32 18.86
N PHE A 479 16.63 1.58 18.23
CA PHE A 479 16.84 1.04 16.89
C PHE A 479 15.68 1.45 16.01
N ARG A 480 15.97 2.04 14.84
CA ARG A 480 14.96 2.37 13.84
C ARG A 480 14.90 1.25 12.81
N TYR A 481 13.69 0.89 12.42
CA TYR A 481 13.40 -0.07 11.37
C TYR A 481 12.54 0.63 10.30
N PRO A 482 13.14 1.47 9.44
CA PRO A 482 12.40 2.33 8.51
C PRO A 482 11.45 1.54 7.59
N ASN A 483 11.90 0.38 7.12
CA ASN A 483 11.12 -0.50 6.23
C ASN A 483 9.84 -1.02 6.89
N TYR A 484 9.86 -1.17 8.22
CA TYR A 484 8.72 -1.63 9.01
C TYR A 484 7.95 -0.45 9.65
N ARG A 485 8.34 0.79 9.35
CA ARG A 485 7.83 2.02 9.98
C ARG A 485 7.80 1.92 11.52
N SER A 486 8.79 1.24 12.10
CA SER A 486 8.82 0.92 13.53
C SER A 486 10.13 1.34 14.20
N ILE A 487 10.07 1.43 15.53
CA ILE A 487 11.22 1.75 16.38
C ILE A 487 11.22 0.79 17.57
N GLN A 488 12.38 0.25 17.91
CA GLN A 488 12.57 -0.52 19.14
C GLN A 488 13.26 0.37 20.16
N ASN A 489 12.56 0.65 21.25
CA ASN A 489 13.06 1.46 22.37
C ASN A 489 13.41 0.55 23.55
N MET A 490 14.69 0.50 23.90
CA MET A 490 15.21 -0.19 25.06
C MET A 490 16.04 0.76 25.92
N MET A 491 15.70 2.06 25.98
CA MET A 491 16.52 3.07 26.65
C MET A 491 16.70 2.84 28.16
N GLY A 492 15.72 2.19 28.82
CA GLY A 492 15.61 2.18 30.28
C GLY A 492 15.27 3.57 30.84
N PHE A 493 15.22 3.72 32.16
CA PHE A 493 14.94 5.01 32.82
C PHE A 493 16.17 5.92 32.85
N ASN A 494 16.60 6.42 31.70
CA ASN A 494 17.81 7.26 31.59
C ASN A 494 17.56 8.75 31.91
N ASN A 495 17.61 9.16 33.18
CA ASN A 495 17.30 10.53 33.64
C ASN A 495 18.32 11.09 34.66
N CYS A 496 18.19 12.38 34.98
CA CYS A 496 19.08 13.13 35.88
C CYS A 496 18.77 13.01 37.38
N GLY A 497 17.78 12.22 37.77
CA GLY A 497 17.32 12.09 39.15
C GLY A 497 16.40 13.24 39.59
N GLU A 498 15.61 13.00 40.64
CA GLU A 498 14.58 13.93 41.11
C GLU A 498 15.12 15.31 41.50
N LYS A 499 16.33 15.37 42.10
CA LYS A 499 16.92 16.63 42.57
C LYS A 499 17.21 17.59 41.42
N GLU A 500 17.79 17.08 40.34
CA GLU A 500 18.10 17.90 39.16
C GLU A 500 16.86 18.15 38.31
N PHE A 501 15.94 17.18 38.26
CA PHE A 501 14.62 17.34 37.66
C PHE A 501 13.86 18.52 38.29
N ALA A 502 13.78 18.57 39.62
CA ALA A 502 13.12 19.64 40.35
C ALA A 502 13.74 21.02 40.10
N ARG A 503 15.07 21.10 39.99
CA ARG A 503 15.78 22.33 39.62
C ARG A 503 15.49 22.79 38.19
N ASN A 504 15.30 21.86 37.26
CA ASN A 504 14.92 22.21 35.90
C ASN A 504 13.47 22.69 35.85
N LEU A 505 12.58 21.97 36.53
CA LEU A 505 11.17 22.32 36.66
C LEU A 505 10.97 23.73 37.26
N SER A 506 11.73 24.10 38.30
CA SER A 506 11.61 25.41 38.93
C SER A 506 11.98 26.60 38.03
N LYS A 507 12.70 26.36 36.92
CA LYS A 507 13.06 27.42 35.96
C LYS A 507 11.89 27.85 35.08
N ASP A 508 10.81 27.06 35.04
CA ASP A 508 9.66 27.25 34.16
C ASP A 508 8.39 27.62 34.93
N MET A 509 8.55 28.11 36.17
CA MET A 509 7.47 28.59 37.03
C MET A 509 7.23 30.10 36.83
N PRO A 510 5.95 30.57 36.81
CA PRO A 510 4.73 29.75 36.77
C PRO A 510 4.62 29.00 35.43
N PHE A 511 4.11 27.77 35.48
CA PHE A 511 3.94 26.96 34.27
C PHE A 511 3.02 27.66 33.27
N PRO A 512 3.31 27.61 31.96
CA PRO A 512 2.33 28.01 30.96
C PRO A 512 1.08 27.15 31.16
N ILE A 513 -0.06 27.82 31.28
CA ILE A 513 -1.38 27.21 31.32
C ILE A 513 -1.80 26.88 29.89
#